data_AF-A0A519TFW4-F1
#
_entry.id   AF-A0A519TFW4-F1
#
_cell.length_a   1.000
_cell.length_b   1.000
_cell.length_c   1.000
_cell.angle_alpha   90.00
_cell.angle_beta   90.00
_cell.angle_gamma   90.00
#
_symmetry.space_group_name_H-M   'P 1'
#
loop_
_entity.id
_entity.type
_entity.pdbx_description
1 polymer ?
#
loop_
_entity_poly.entity_id
_entity_poly.type
_entity_poly.pdbx_seq_one_letter_code
_entity_poly.pdbx_strand_id
1 'polypeptide(L)'
;MNTRRNFLRNIGASALMLQLNSLSTFADSSDDNEQPYQGKVLRVAIMGLGGYGTRVAEAMKECTKAKLVGVISGTPSKIKDWQAKYNTPEKNCYNYNNFDQVKNNPDIDAIYVITPNALHHSQVIRVANAGKHAICEKPMALNAREGQEMIDACKKADVKLLVG
;
A
#
# COMPACT_ATOMS: atom_id res chain seq x y z
N MET A 1 -46.50 9.57 -45.90
CA MET A 1 -45.34 8.66 -45.77
C MET A 1 -44.40 9.22 -44.71
N ASN A 2 -44.42 8.66 -43.51
CA ASN A 2 -43.56 9.10 -42.41
C ASN A 2 -42.16 8.52 -42.61
N THR A 3 -41.17 9.38 -42.88
CA THR A 3 -39.80 8.95 -43.13
C THR A 3 -39.08 8.65 -41.81
N ARG A 4 -38.13 7.70 -41.84
CA ARG A 4 -37.30 7.28 -40.68
C ARG A 4 -36.63 8.46 -39.96
N ARG A 5 -36.43 9.58 -40.66
CA ARG A 5 -35.85 10.83 -40.14
C ARG A 5 -36.76 11.56 -39.14
N ASN A 6 -38.09 11.50 -39.32
CA ASN A 6 -39.04 12.11 -38.37
C ASN A 6 -39.19 11.29 -37.09
N PHE A 7 -39.11 9.96 -37.20
CA PHE A 7 -39.13 9.06 -36.04
C PHE A 7 -37.90 9.25 -35.13
N LEU A 8 -36.71 9.32 -35.71
CA LEU A 8 -35.47 9.53 -34.94
C LEU A 8 -35.42 10.89 -34.24
N ARG A 9 -35.98 11.93 -34.86
CA ARG A 9 -36.03 13.28 -34.27
C ARG A 9 -37.00 13.37 -33.09
N ASN A 10 -38.12 12.63 -33.14
CA ASN A 10 -39.07 12.59 -32.03
C ASN A 10 -38.58 11.74 -30.83
N ILE A 11 -37.77 10.70 -31.06
CA ILE A 11 -37.16 9.91 -29.97
C ILE A 11 -36.08 10.72 -29.23
N GLY A 12 -35.31 11.55 -29.95
CA GLY A 12 -34.25 12.36 -29.35
C GLY A 12 -34.75 13.37 -28.32
N ALA A 13 -35.93 13.98 -28.54
CA ALA A 13 -36.48 14.97 -27.61
C ALA A 13 -37.02 14.35 -26.31
N SER A 14 -37.55 13.13 -26.35
CA SER A 14 -38.13 12.46 -25.18
C SER A 14 -37.09 11.73 -24.32
N ALA A 15 -36.02 11.20 -24.93
CA ALA A 15 -34.96 10.48 -24.20
C ALA A 15 -34.07 11.41 -23.35
N LEU A 16 -33.89 12.67 -23.77
CA LEU A 16 -33.09 13.64 -23.01
C LEU A 16 -33.77 14.12 -21.72
N MET A 17 -35.11 14.19 -21.66
CA MET A 17 -35.82 14.60 -20.44
C MET A 17 -35.91 13.50 -19.38
N LEU A 18 -35.91 12.22 -19.76
CA LEU A 18 -35.90 11.11 -18.82
C LEU A 18 -34.52 10.84 -18.20
N GLN A 19 -33.43 11.27 -18.85
CA GLN A 19 -32.07 11.08 -18.32
C GLN A 19 -31.61 12.16 -17.33
N LEU A 20 -32.26 13.33 -17.31
CA LEU A 20 -31.88 14.41 -16.41
C LEU A 20 -32.28 14.14 -14.95
N ASN A 21 -33.34 13.37 -14.69
CA ASN A 21 -33.72 13.00 -13.33
C ASN A 21 -32.92 11.81 -12.77
N SER A 22 -32.35 10.96 -13.63
CA SER A 22 -31.50 9.84 -13.19
C SER A 22 -30.05 10.26 -12.91
N LEU A 23 -29.57 11.39 -13.44
CA LEU A 23 -28.23 11.88 -13.17
C LEU A 23 -28.08 12.48 -11.76
N SER A 24 -29.16 12.95 -11.15
CA SER A 24 -29.14 13.46 -9.77
C SER A 24 -29.01 12.36 -8.72
N THR A 25 -29.42 11.12 -9.04
CA THR A 25 -29.35 9.98 -8.10
C THR A 25 -27.99 9.27 -8.11
N PHE A 26 -27.16 9.47 -9.14
CA PHE A 26 -25.77 8.96 -9.17
C PHE A 26 -24.74 9.99 -8.71
N ALA A 27 -25.15 11.23 -8.44
CA ALA A 27 -24.28 12.28 -7.93
C ALA A 27 -24.23 12.35 -6.39
N ASP A 28 -25.07 11.57 -5.70
CA ASP A 28 -25.18 11.56 -4.25
C ASP A 28 -24.49 10.34 -3.64
N SER A 29 -23.23 10.12 -4.04
CA SER A 29 -22.28 9.34 -3.24
C SER A 29 -21.15 10.26 -2.78
N SER A 30 -21.52 11.39 -2.17
CA SER A 30 -20.63 12.11 -1.26
C SER A 30 -20.67 11.42 0.11
N ASP A 31 -20.17 10.18 0.17
CA ASP A 31 -19.67 9.53 1.39
C ASP A 31 -18.18 9.89 1.42
N ASP A 32 -17.57 10.51 2.43
CA ASP A 32 -17.91 10.71 3.82
C ASP A 32 -17.21 12.00 4.27
N ASN A 33 -17.81 12.73 5.23
CA ASN A 33 -17.17 13.68 6.13
C ASN A 33 -15.65 13.92 5.91
N GLU A 34 -15.29 15.08 5.34
CA GLU A 34 -13.92 15.59 5.17
C GLU A 34 -13.26 15.97 6.52
N GLN A 35 -13.53 15.21 7.57
CA GLN A 35 -12.93 15.39 8.88
C GLN A 35 -11.50 14.82 8.85
N PRO A 36 -10.47 15.59 9.24
CA PRO A 36 -9.10 15.10 9.26
C PRO A 36 -9.00 13.85 10.15
N TYR A 37 -8.36 12.79 9.65
CA TYR A 37 -8.16 11.55 10.41
C TYR A 37 -7.44 11.81 11.74
N GLN A 38 -8.09 11.48 12.86
CA GLN A 38 -7.56 11.66 14.23
C GLN A 38 -7.03 10.37 14.86
N GLY A 39 -7.06 9.24 14.13
CA GLY A 39 -6.62 7.96 14.66
C GLY A 39 -5.09 7.79 14.67
N LYS A 40 -4.63 6.64 15.18
CA LYS A 40 -3.20 6.31 15.16
C LYS A 40 -2.70 6.17 13.72
N VAL A 41 -1.60 6.84 13.40
CA VAL A 41 -0.91 6.72 12.11
C VAL A 41 0.00 5.50 12.14
N LEU A 42 -0.11 4.62 11.13
CA LEU A 42 0.78 3.49 10.95
C LEU A 42 2.13 3.96 10.40
N ARG A 43 3.22 3.69 11.12
CA ARG A 43 4.58 4.06 10.72
C ARG A 43 5.23 2.89 9.98
N VAL A 44 5.42 3.05 8.68
CA VAL A 44 5.87 1.98 7.78
C VAL A 44 7.30 2.23 7.33
N ALA A 45 8.12 1.18 7.32
CA ALA A 45 9.40 1.18 6.62
C ALA A 45 9.34 0.31 5.35
N ILE A 46 9.90 0.78 4.23
CA ILE A 46 9.91 0.04 2.96
C ILE A 46 11.20 -0.77 2.84
N MET A 47 11.08 -2.09 2.63
CA MET A 47 12.16 -3.00 2.31
C MET A 47 12.17 -3.30 0.81
N GLY A 48 13.23 -2.87 0.13
CA GLY A 48 13.33 -2.97 -1.33
C GLY A 48 13.05 -1.64 -2.03
N LEU A 49 14.12 -0.87 -2.25
CA LEU A 49 14.06 0.48 -2.82
C LEU A 49 14.12 0.43 -4.36
N GLY A 50 13.16 -0.28 -4.95
CA GLY A 50 13.00 -0.47 -6.39
C GLY A 50 11.97 0.48 -7.01
N GLY A 51 11.65 0.26 -8.29
CA GLY A 51 10.67 1.08 -9.02
C GLY A 51 9.28 1.08 -8.38
N TYR A 52 8.77 -0.10 -7.99
CA TYR A 52 7.48 -0.19 -7.31
C TYR A 52 7.52 0.41 -5.89
N GLY A 53 8.61 0.18 -5.15
CA GLY A 53 8.82 0.83 -3.85
C GLY A 53 8.74 2.35 -3.93
N THR A 54 9.33 2.96 -4.97
CA THR A 54 9.19 4.40 -5.21
C THR A 54 7.73 4.81 -5.44
N ARG A 55 6.95 4.05 -6.20
CA ARG A 55 5.52 4.35 -6.42
C ARG A 55 4.72 4.31 -5.12
N VAL A 56 4.97 3.30 -4.29
CA VAL A 56 4.36 3.19 -2.96
C VAL A 56 4.77 4.38 -2.09
N ALA A 57 6.05 4.73 -2.04
CA ALA A 57 6.54 5.86 -1.24
C ALA A 57 5.92 7.19 -1.67
N GLU A 58 5.72 7.41 -2.98
CA GLU A 58 5.02 8.59 -3.51
C GLU A 58 3.54 8.59 -3.11
N ALA A 59 2.83 7.47 -3.28
CA ALA A 59 1.41 7.36 -2.87
C ALA A 59 1.21 7.56 -1.36
N MET A 60 2.18 7.12 -0.54
CA MET A 60 2.13 7.31 0.91
C MET A 60 2.24 8.77 1.38
N LYS A 61 2.66 9.71 0.51
CA LYS A 61 2.68 11.14 0.87
C LYS A 61 1.27 11.66 1.17
N GLU A 62 0.29 11.20 0.39
CA GLU A 62 -1.11 11.61 0.47
C GLU A 62 -1.91 10.82 1.53
N CYS A 63 -1.37 9.70 2.01
CA CYS A 63 -2.02 8.88 3.02
C CYS A 63 -2.14 9.61 4.37
N THR A 64 -3.33 9.65 4.94
CA THR A 64 -3.57 10.20 6.29
C THR A 64 -3.39 9.16 7.40
N LYS A 65 -3.59 7.88 7.08
CA LYS A 65 -3.57 6.76 8.05
C LYS A 65 -2.23 6.02 8.15
N ALA A 66 -1.30 6.25 7.21
CA ALA A 66 0.01 5.60 7.18
C ALA A 66 1.08 6.55 6.63
N LYS A 67 2.29 6.48 7.18
CA LYS A 67 3.42 7.33 6.75
C LYS A 67 4.69 6.51 6.60
N LEU A 68 5.49 6.85 5.59
CA LEU A 68 6.84 6.32 5.39
C LEU A 68 7.77 6.93 6.44
N VAL A 69 8.38 6.10 7.27
CA VAL A 69 9.29 6.55 8.34
C VAL A 69 10.69 5.95 8.25
N GLY A 70 10.90 4.93 7.42
CA GLY A 70 12.14 4.16 7.37
C GLY A 70 12.34 3.41 6.06
N VAL A 71 13.55 2.94 5.84
CA VAL A 71 13.94 2.25 4.60
C VAL A 71 14.90 1.10 4.87
N ILE A 72 14.80 0.04 4.09
CA ILE A 72 15.70 -1.12 4.13
C ILE A 72 16.19 -1.46 2.72
N SER A 73 17.51 -1.50 2.54
CA SER A 73 18.13 -1.78 1.24
C SER A 73 19.50 -2.46 1.37
N GLY A 74 19.79 -3.38 0.45
CA GLY A 74 21.15 -3.92 0.26
C GLY A 74 22.09 -2.97 -0.49
N THR A 75 21.58 -1.87 -1.05
CA THR A 75 22.36 -0.87 -1.78
C THR A 75 22.49 0.41 -0.94
N PRO A 76 23.67 0.71 -0.37
CA PRO A 76 23.87 1.85 0.54
C PRO A 76 23.55 3.21 -0.08
N SER A 77 23.88 3.43 -1.35
CA SER A 77 23.58 4.69 -2.05
C SER A 77 22.07 4.98 -2.08
N LYS A 78 21.24 3.95 -2.34
CA LYS A 78 19.78 4.11 -2.33
C LYS A 78 19.22 4.52 -0.97
N ILE A 79 19.84 4.08 0.13
CA ILE A 79 19.44 4.52 1.47
C ILE A 79 19.67 6.03 1.56
N LYS A 80 20.86 6.51 1.20
CA LYS A 80 21.19 7.95 1.24
C LYS A 80 20.26 8.78 0.35
N ASP A 81 19.98 8.31 -0.86
CA ASP A 81 19.05 8.99 -1.78
C ASP A 81 17.64 9.09 -1.19
N TRP A 82 17.14 8.01 -0.58
CA TRP A 82 15.82 7.98 0.02
C TRP A 82 15.74 8.77 1.32
N GLN A 83 16.80 8.80 2.12
CA GLN A 83 16.90 9.68 3.29
C GLN A 83 16.71 11.14 2.90
N ALA A 84 17.41 11.59 1.86
CA ALA A 84 17.28 12.95 1.35
C ALA A 84 15.88 13.22 0.75
N LYS A 85 15.33 12.26 0.00
CA LYS A 85 14.05 12.45 -0.70
C LYS A 85 12.82 12.42 0.21
N TYR A 86 12.82 11.57 1.23
CA TYR A 86 11.65 11.30 2.07
C TYR A 86 11.85 11.66 3.54
N ASN A 87 12.98 12.28 3.90
CA ASN A 87 13.32 12.69 5.27
C ASN A 87 13.30 11.55 6.29
N THR A 88 13.76 10.35 5.89
CA THR A 88 13.80 9.19 6.80
C THR A 88 15.01 9.29 7.72
N PRO A 89 14.85 9.29 9.06
CA PRO A 89 15.95 9.37 10.01
C PRO A 89 16.93 8.21 9.85
N GLU A 90 18.23 8.44 10.11
CA GLU A 90 19.25 7.40 10.04
C GLU A 90 18.96 6.21 10.96
N LYS A 91 18.43 6.46 12.15
CA LYS A 91 17.98 5.39 13.08
C LYS A 91 16.90 4.46 12.51
N ASN A 92 16.20 4.88 11.44
CA ASN A 92 15.15 4.11 10.76
C ASN A 92 15.64 3.49 9.44
N CYS A 93 16.94 3.52 9.18
CA CYS A 93 17.56 3.00 7.96
C CYS A 93 18.35 1.72 8.24
N TYR A 94 18.06 0.66 7.50
CA TYR A 94 18.70 -0.65 7.68
C TYR A 94 19.21 -1.21 6.34
N ASN A 95 20.10 -2.18 6.45
CA ASN A 95 20.46 -3.09 5.36
C ASN A 95 20.00 -4.51 5.71
N TYR A 96 20.17 -5.46 4.78
CA TYR A 96 19.70 -6.83 5.01
C TYR A 96 20.45 -7.58 6.12
N ASN A 97 21.67 -7.15 6.48
CA ASN A 97 22.47 -7.77 7.52
C ASN A 97 22.07 -7.30 8.92
N ASN A 98 21.77 -6.00 9.09
CA ASN A 98 21.41 -5.43 10.38
C ASN A 98 19.90 -5.26 10.59
N PHE A 99 19.07 -5.64 9.62
CA PHE A 99 17.62 -5.48 9.67
C PHE A 99 16.98 -5.97 10.98
N ASP A 100 17.47 -7.07 11.55
CA ASP A 100 16.88 -7.65 12.78
C ASP A 100 16.99 -6.72 14.00
N GLN A 101 17.82 -5.67 13.93
CA GLN A 101 17.89 -4.61 14.94
C GLN A 101 16.62 -3.73 14.97
N VAL A 102 15.77 -3.78 13.93
CA VAL A 102 14.51 -3.03 13.86
C VAL A 102 13.54 -3.38 14.99
N LYS A 103 13.69 -4.56 15.61
CA LYS A 103 12.92 -4.96 16.80
C LYS A 103 13.07 -3.97 17.96
N ASN A 104 14.22 -3.30 18.05
CA ASN A 104 14.52 -2.31 19.08
C ASN A 104 14.09 -0.90 18.69
N ASN A 105 13.52 -0.71 17.50
CA ASN A 105 13.11 0.61 17.02
C ASN A 105 11.60 0.81 17.23
N PRO A 106 11.19 1.62 18.22
CA PRO A 106 9.79 1.89 18.50
C PRO A 106 9.16 2.83 17.46
N ASP A 107 9.91 3.38 16.51
CA ASP A 107 9.41 4.32 15.49
C ASP A 107 8.82 3.63 14.25
N ILE A 108 8.95 2.31 14.15
CA ILE A 108 8.48 1.51 13.01
C ILE A 108 7.46 0.48 13.52
N ASP A 109 6.25 0.54 13.00
CA ASP A 109 5.16 -0.39 13.31
C ASP A 109 5.12 -1.57 12.32
N ALA A 110 5.35 -1.29 11.03
CA ALA A 110 5.22 -2.26 9.96
C ALA A 110 6.35 -2.16 8.93
N ILE A 111 6.65 -3.29 8.27
CA ILE A 111 7.59 -3.37 7.15
C ILE A 111 6.83 -3.75 5.88
N TYR A 112 7.00 -2.94 4.83
CA TYR A 112 6.50 -3.24 3.50
C TYR A 112 7.60 -3.90 2.67
N VAL A 113 7.49 -5.21 2.47
CA VAL A 113 8.39 -6.05 1.69
C VAL A 113 8.05 -5.94 0.20
N ILE A 114 8.90 -5.22 -0.54
CA ILE A 114 8.78 -4.92 -1.97
C ILE A 114 10.08 -5.38 -2.67
N THR A 115 10.41 -6.66 -2.50
CA THR A 115 11.63 -7.29 -3.02
C THR A 115 11.29 -8.30 -4.12
N PRO A 116 12.28 -8.97 -4.75
CA PRO A 116 11.96 -10.07 -5.66
C PRO A 116 11.20 -11.21 -4.97
N ASN A 117 10.27 -11.84 -5.68
CA ASN A 117 9.34 -12.87 -5.16
C ASN A 117 10.00 -13.94 -4.29
N ALA A 118 11.20 -14.42 -4.69
CA ALA A 118 11.93 -15.46 -3.98
C ALA A 118 12.41 -15.05 -2.57
N LEU A 119 12.41 -13.74 -2.26
CA LEU A 119 12.85 -13.23 -0.97
C LEU A 119 11.71 -13.01 0.01
N HIS A 120 10.47 -12.89 -0.48
CA HIS A 120 9.28 -12.58 0.32
C HIS A 120 9.15 -13.50 1.54
N HIS A 121 9.24 -14.81 1.31
CA HIS A 121 9.12 -15.83 2.35
C HIS A 121 10.09 -15.57 3.52
N SER A 122 11.39 -15.56 3.23
CA SER A 122 12.43 -15.37 4.25
C SER A 122 12.35 -14.00 4.94
N GLN A 123 12.00 -12.95 4.19
CA GLN A 123 11.96 -11.59 4.73
C GLN A 123 10.73 -11.36 5.62
N VAL A 124 9.56 -11.87 5.24
CA VAL A 124 8.35 -11.78 6.08
C VAL A 124 8.54 -12.54 7.39
N ILE A 125 9.19 -13.72 7.37
CA ILE A 125 9.53 -14.42 8.61
C ILE A 125 10.44 -13.58 9.51
N ARG A 126 11.46 -12.91 8.95
CA ARG A 126 12.33 -12.01 9.72
C ARG A 126 11.57 -10.80 10.28
N VAL A 127 10.66 -10.21 9.49
CA VAL A 127 9.78 -9.13 9.93
C VAL A 127 8.93 -9.58 11.12
N ALA A 128 8.32 -10.76 11.04
CA ALA A 128 7.53 -11.34 12.12
C ALA A 128 8.38 -11.60 13.38
N ASN A 129 9.56 -12.19 13.22
CA ASN A 129 10.49 -12.43 14.33
C ASN A 129 10.98 -11.12 15.00
N ALA A 130 10.98 -10.01 14.27
CA ALA A 130 11.28 -8.68 14.81
C ALA A 130 10.08 -8.02 15.52
N GLY A 131 8.92 -8.69 15.60
CA GLY A 131 7.71 -8.17 16.22
C GLY A 131 7.07 -7.02 15.44
N LYS A 132 7.30 -6.95 14.12
CA LYS A 132 6.74 -5.91 13.24
C LYS A 132 5.63 -6.49 12.39
N HIS A 133 4.61 -5.69 12.09
CA HIS A 133 3.60 -6.08 11.10
C HIS A 133 4.23 -6.17 9.70
N ALA A 134 3.76 -7.10 8.89
CA ALA A 134 4.28 -7.34 7.55
C ALA A 134 3.25 -6.96 6.49
N ILE A 135 3.68 -6.18 5.51
CA ILE A 135 2.98 -6.00 4.24
C ILE A 135 3.87 -6.64 3.18
N CYS A 136 3.39 -7.67 2.49
CA CYS A 136 4.14 -8.39 1.47
C CYS A 136 3.56 -8.09 0.09
N GLU A 137 4.37 -7.69 -0.87
CA GLU A 137 3.92 -7.58 -2.26
C GLU A 137 3.45 -8.94 -2.82
N LYS A 138 2.48 -8.88 -3.74
CA LYS A 138 2.14 -9.98 -4.63
C LYS A 138 3.23 -10.26 -5.68
N PRO A 139 3.42 -11.53 -6.07
CA PRO A 139 2.85 -12.73 -5.45
C PRO A 139 3.46 -12.98 -4.06
N MET A 140 2.64 -13.44 -3.12
CA MET A 140 3.00 -13.59 -1.71
C MET A 140 4.25 -14.44 -1.48
N ALA A 141 4.36 -15.59 -2.16
CA ALA A 141 5.48 -16.52 -2.06
C ALA A 141 5.62 -17.33 -3.36
N LEU A 142 6.63 -18.20 -3.45
CA LEU A 142 6.83 -19.04 -4.64
C LEU A 142 5.83 -20.21 -4.71
N ASN A 143 5.27 -20.61 -3.58
CA ASN A 143 4.31 -21.71 -3.48
C ASN A 143 3.45 -21.58 -2.22
N ALA A 144 2.40 -22.40 -2.13
CA ALA A 144 1.44 -22.36 -1.02
C ALA A 144 2.06 -22.76 0.34
N ARG A 145 3.09 -23.61 0.35
CA ARG A 145 3.77 -24.03 1.58
C ARG A 145 4.50 -22.86 2.22
N GLU A 146 5.30 -22.13 1.44
CA GLU A 146 5.97 -20.91 1.90
C GLU A 146 4.95 -19.85 2.36
N GLY A 147 3.84 -19.68 1.63
CA GLY A 147 2.77 -18.78 2.03
C GLY A 147 2.18 -19.15 3.41
N GLN A 148 1.98 -20.44 3.66
CA GLN A 148 1.51 -20.94 4.96
C GLN A 148 2.53 -20.67 6.07
N GLU A 149 3.82 -20.90 5.81
CA GLU A 149 4.91 -20.64 6.75
C GLU A 149 4.99 -19.14 7.14
N MET A 150 4.74 -18.22 6.20
CA MET A 150 4.64 -16.78 6.48
C MET A 150 3.47 -16.47 7.42
N ILE A 151 2.30 -17.05 7.15
CA ILE A 151 1.11 -16.86 7.98
C ILE A 151 1.35 -17.35 9.40
N ASP A 152 1.94 -18.54 9.54
CA ASP A 152 2.21 -19.15 10.84
C ASP A 152 3.25 -18.37 11.64
N ALA A 153 4.29 -17.85 10.99
CA ALA A 153 5.28 -16.98 11.61
C ALA A 153 4.64 -15.68 12.13
N CYS A 154 3.81 -15.01 11.32
CA CYS A 154 3.11 -13.80 11.75
C CYS A 154 2.12 -14.06 12.89
N LYS A 155 1.37 -15.17 12.84
CA LYS A 155 0.47 -15.58 13.95
C LYS A 155 1.25 -15.85 15.23
N LYS A 156 2.36 -16.58 15.15
CA LYS A 156 3.20 -16.91 16.32
C LYS A 156 3.77 -15.66 17.00
N ALA A 157 4.11 -14.64 16.21
CA ALA A 157 4.63 -13.37 16.71
C ALA A 157 3.54 -12.36 17.10
N ASP A 158 2.26 -12.71 17.00
CA ASP A 158 1.11 -11.83 17.19
C ASP A 158 1.18 -10.54 16.35
N VAL A 159 1.58 -10.67 15.09
CA VAL A 159 1.64 -9.57 14.12
C VAL A 159 0.70 -9.82 12.94
N LYS A 160 0.24 -8.74 12.32
CA LYS A 160 -0.60 -8.83 11.12
C LYS A 160 0.26 -9.02 9.87
N LEU A 161 -0.27 -9.81 8.94
CA LEU A 161 0.24 -9.99 7.59
C LEU A 161 -0.81 -9.48 6.61
N LEU A 162 -0.42 -8.57 5.73
CA LEU A 162 -1.22 -8.09 4.61
C LEU A 162 -0.48 -8.40 3.31
N VAL A 163 -1.20 -8.86 2.29
CA VAL A 163 -0.67 -9.04 0.94
C VAL A 163 -1.15 -7.88 0.07
N GLY A 164 -0.22 -7.17 -0.56
CA GLY A 164 -0.45 -6.03 -1.45
C GLY A 164 -0.62 -6.44 -2.91
#